data_AF-A0A919U9E2-F1
#
_entry.id   AF-A0A919U9E2-F1
#
_cell.length_a   1.000
_cell.length_b   1.000
_cell.length_c   1.000
_cell.angle_alpha   90.00
_cell.angle_beta   90.00
_cell.angle_gamma   90.00
#
_symmetry.space_group_name_H-M   'P 1'
#
loop_
_entity.id
_entity.type
_entity.pdbx_description
1 polymer ?
#
loop_
_entity_poly.entity_id
_entity_poly.type
_entity_poly.pdbx_seq_one_letter_code
_entity_poly.pdbx_strand_id
1 'polypeptide(L)' 'MLHTALNAGVSPETLRKIESGRVATPAFPTIAAIADVLGLSLDAVWSEINQPDEERLAS' A
#
# COMPACT_ATOMS: atom_id res chain seq x y z
N MET A 1 0.05 -11.83 2.82
CA MET A 1 -0.84 -11.48 1.69
C MET A 1 -2.25 -12.00 1.82
N LEU A 2 -2.53 -13.32 1.91
CA LEU A 2 -3.92 -13.82 1.98
C LEU A 2 -4.71 -13.22 3.15
N HIS A 3 -4.18 -13.32 4.38
CA HIS A 3 -4.85 -12.78 5.57
C HIS A 3 -4.99 -11.25 5.52
N THR A 4 -3.95 -10.55 5.06
CA THR A 4 -3.99 -9.08 4.86
C THR A 4 -5.13 -8.67 3.93
N ALA A 5 -5.24 -9.35 2.77
CA ALA A 5 -6.28 -9.06 1.79
C ALA A 5 -7.68 -9.29 2.36
N LEU A 6 -7.90 -10.45 2.98
CA LEU A 6 -9.20 -10.80 3.57
C LEU A 6 -9.59 -9.85 4.71
N ASN A 7 -8.66 -9.52 5.60
CA ASN A 7 -8.91 -8.58 6.69
C ASN A 7 -9.18 -7.16 6.18
N ALA A 8 -8.57 -6.77 5.06
CA ALA A 8 -8.78 -5.47 4.42
C ALA A 8 -10.02 -5.45 3.49
N GLY A 9 -10.79 -6.53 3.42
CA GLY A 9 -12.00 -6.61 2.59
C GLY A 9 -11.73 -6.66 1.08
N VAL A 10 -10.53 -7.07 0.66
CA VAL A 10 -10.17 -7.20 -0.76
C VAL A 10 -9.77 -8.61 -1.13
N SER A 11 -9.91 -8.96 -2.41
CA SER A 11 -9.41 -10.25 -2.88
C SER A 11 -7.87 -10.30 -2.86
N PRO A 12 -7.25 -11.47 -2.62
CA PRO A 12 -5.80 -11.61 -2.73
C PRO A 12 -5.23 -11.22 -4.09
N GLU A 13 -6.01 -11.42 -5.16
CA GLU A 13 -5.62 -10.99 -6.51
C GLU A 13 -5.63 -9.46 -6.64
N THR A 14 -6.61 -8.78 -6.05
CA THR A 14 -6.66 -7.32 -5.99
C THR A 14 -5.43 -6.76 -5.28
N LEU A 15 -5.08 -7.33 -4.12
CA LEU A 15 -3.88 -6.91 -3.39
C LEU A 15 -2.61 -7.08 -4.23
N ARG A 16 -2.45 -8.23 -4.91
CA ARG A 16 -1.32 -8.47 -5.84
C ARG A 16 -1.27 -7.46 -6.99
N LYS A 17 -2.42 -7.05 -7.53
CA LYS A 17 -2.47 -6.02 -8.59
C LYS A 17 -2.05 -4.66 -8.05
N ILE A 18 -2.41 -4.31 -6.82
CA ILE A 18 -1.98 -3.06 -6.17
C ILE A 18 -0.46 -3.07 -5.98
N GLU A 19 0.09 -4.14 -5.40
CA GLU A 19 1.53 -4.28 -5.14
C GLU A 19 2.37 -4.25 -6.43
N SER A 20 1.86 -4.84 -7.51
CA SER A 20 2.53 -4.83 -8.81
C SER A 20 2.31 -3.55 -9.63
N GLY A 21 1.58 -2.57 -9.10
CA GLY A 21 1.24 -1.34 -9.81
C GLY A 21 0.27 -1.53 -10.98
N ARG A 22 -0.40 -2.69 -11.07
CA ARG A 22 -1.40 -3.02 -12.11
C ARG A 22 -2.80 -2.50 -11.79
N VAL A 23 -2.96 -1.76 -10.70
CA VAL A 23 -4.13 -0.93 -10.43
C VAL A 23 -3.69 0.52 -10.58
N ALA A 24 -4.08 1.17 -11.68
CA ALA A 24 -3.67 2.54 -11.98
C ALA A 24 -4.13 3.55 -10.91
N THR A 25 -5.33 3.36 -10.37
CA THR A 25 -5.93 4.23 -9.35
C THR A 25 -6.74 3.39 -8.34
N PRO A 26 -6.08 2.78 -7.34
CA PRO A 26 -6.81 2.09 -6.28
C PRO A 26 -7.68 3.10 -5.52
N ALA A 27 -8.89 2.70 -5.16
CA ALA A 27 -9.76 3.55 -4.37
C ALA A 27 -9.12 3.86 -3.01
N PHE A 28 -9.17 5.11 -2.57
CA PHE A 28 -8.58 5.52 -1.29
C PHE A 28 -9.04 4.68 -0.09
N PRO A 29 -10.34 4.32 0.07
CA PRO A 29 -10.78 3.45 1.15
C PRO A 29 -10.09 2.08 1.16
N THR A 30 -9.74 1.55 -0.02
CA THR A 30 -8.99 0.30 -0.15
C THR A 30 -7.58 0.43 0.44
N ILE A 31 -6.90 1.53 0.15
CA ILE A 31 -5.56 1.79 0.70
C ILE A 31 -5.62 2.00 2.20
N ALA A 32 -6.61 2.75 2.69
CA ALA A 32 -6.84 2.95 4.12
C ALA A 32 -7.08 1.63 4.88
N ALA A 33 -7.92 0.75 4.34
CA ALA A 33 -8.18 -0.57 4.96
C ALA A 33 -6.93 -1.46 5.00
N ILE A 34 -6.11 -1.44 3.94
CA ILE A 34 -4.86 -2.21 3.92
C ILE A 34 -3.88 -1.64 4.96
N ALA A 35 -3.76 -0.32 5.08
CA ALA A 35 -2.89 0.33 6.04
C ALA A 35 -3.30 0.00 7.50
N ASP A 36 -4.59 0.06 7.80
CA ASP A 36 -5.15 -0.29 9.11
C ASP A 36 -4.82 -1.73 9.52
N VAL A 37 -5.02 -2.70 8.61
CA VAL A 37 -4.69 -4.11 8.85
C VAL A 37 -3.19 -4.35 9.09
N LEU A 38 -2.34 -3.53 8.48
CA LEU A 38 -0.89 -3.59 8.65
C LEU A 38 -0.39 -2.79 9.87
N GLY A 39 -1.28 -2.07 10.57
CA GLY A 39 -0.91 -1.19 11.67
C GLY A 39 -0.10 0.03 11.23
N LEU A 40 -0.26 0.46 9.98
CA LEU A 40 0.45 1.59 9.39
C LEU A 40 -0.42 2.85 9.42
N SER A 41 0.18 3.97 9.82
CA SER A 41 -0.44 5.29 9.64
C SER A 41 -0.41 5.68 8.16
N LEU A 42 -1.50 6.27 7.66
CA LEU A 42 -1.53 6.84 6.31
C LEU A 42 -0.53 7.98 6.14
N ASP A 43 -0.22 8.73 7.21
CA ASP A 43 0.84 9.75 7.19
C ASP A 43 2.22 9.13 6.97
N ALA A 44 2.49 7.96 7.57
CA ALA A 44 3.74 7.25 7.38
C ALA A 44 3.85 6.73 5.94
N VAL A 45 2.78 6.14 5.41
CA VAL A 45 2.73 5.69 4.00
C VAL A 45 2.96 6.87 3.04
N TRP A 46 2.32 8.01 3.29
CA TRP A 46 2.52 9.22 2.50
C TRP A 46 3.95 9.74 2.59
N SER A 47 4.55 9.76 3.78
CA SER A 47 5.92 10.20 3.99
C SER A 47 6.91 9.34 3.19
N GLU A 48 6.74 8.02 3.18
CA GLU A 48 7.60 7.10 2.42
C GLU A 48 7.50 7.32 0.90
N ILE A 49 6.29 7.57 0.38
CA ILE A 49 6.08 7.80 -1.06
C ILE A 49 6.64 9.16 -1.51
N ASN A 50 6.70 10.14 -0.61
CA ASN A 50 7.18 11.50 -0.91
C ASN A 50 8.62 11.75 -0.48
N GLN A 51 9.34 10.74 0.03
CA GLN A 51 10.76 10.89 0.28
C GLN A 51 11.47 11.18 -1.05
N PRO A 52 12.20 12.30 -1.17
CA PRO A 52 13.01 12.56 -2.35
C PRO A 52 14.05 11.45 -2.48
N ASP A 53 14.37 11.09 -3.71
CA ASP A 53 15.28 10.01 -4.13
C ASP A 53 16.75 10.11 -3.62
N GLU A 54 17.03 10.97 -2.64
CA GLU A 54 18.38 11.26 -2.14
C GLU A 54 19.07 10.05 -1.48
N GLU A 55 18.31 9.11 -0.88
CA GLU A 55 18.87 7.87 -0.35
C GLU A 55 19.32 6.87 -1.43
N ARG A 56 18.78 6.94 -2.66
CA ARG A 56 19.15 6.02 -3.76
C ARG A 56 20.44 6.40 -4.48
N LEU A 57 20.96 7.61 -4.26
CA LEU A 57 22.27 8.06 -4.76
C LEU A 57 23.41 7.75 -3.78
N ALA A 58 23.10 7.30 -2.55
CA ALA A 58 24.06 7.04 -1.49
C ALA A 58 24.36 5.55 -1.24
N SER A 59 23.73 4.62 -1.98
CA SER A 59 23.94 3.15 -1.89
C SER A 59 24.54 2.58 -3.18
#